data_AF-A0A1Q9DCU8-F1
#
_entry.id   AF-A0A1Q9DCU8-F1
#
_cell.length_a   1.000
_cell.length_b   1.000
_cell.length_c   1.000
_cell.angle_alpha   90.00
_cell.angle_beta   90.00
_cell.angle_gamma   90.00
#
_symmetry.space_group_name_H-M   'P 1'
#
loop_
_entity.id
_entity.type
_entity.pdbx_description
1 polymer ?
#
loop_
_entity_poly.entity_id
_entity_poly.type
_entity_poly.pdbx_seq_one_letter_code
_entity_poly.pdbx_strand_id
1 'polypeptide(L)'
;MLNTRKKLVKDKGAAPTELDQEVAKALFDIEVSPSCDIKADLKDVYISGAKDVEVKHGVAMVVHFPFRVWKTVKKIQGRLIRELEKKFTRKHVVLVANRTILDKNFRRKGLKVRPRSRTLTAVHESILDDLVGPTEIVGKRTRISVDGSKLLKVILDPKDKDKENIESKLPAFAAVYKKLTNKEAQFMFPTASSMLNTRKKLVKDKGAAPTELDQEVAKALFDIEVSPSCDIKADLKDVYISGAKDVEVKHGVAMVVHFPFRVWKTVKKIQGRLIRELEKKFTRKHVVLVANRTILDKNFRRKGLKVRPRSRTLTAVHESILDDLVGPTEIVGKRTRISVDGSKLLKVILDPKDKDKENIESKLPAFAAVYKKLTNKEAQFMFPTA
;
A
#
# COMPACT_ATOMS: atom_id res chain seq x y z
N MET A 1 4.46 35.64 -43.74
CA MET A 1 4.66 34.16 -43.58
C MET A 1 4.73 33.86 -42.09
N LEU A 2 3.76 33.11 -41.56
CA LEU A 2 3.66 32.82 -40.13
C LEU A 2 4.93 32.11 -39.61
N ASN A 3 5.36 32.49 -38.41
CA ASN A 3 6.59 32.09 -37.73
C ASN A 3 6.63 30.59 -37.32
N THR A 4 5.69 29.76 -37.81
CA THR A 4 5.53 28.33 -37.48
C THR A 4 6.77 27.51 -37.83
N ARG A 5 7.53 27.92 -38.87
CA ARG A 5 8.81 27.29 -39.22
C ARG A 5 9.86 27.36 -38.11
N LYS A 6 9.79 28.33 -37.19
CA LYS A 6 10.75 28.40 -36.06
C LYS A 6 10.54 27.31 -35.03
N LYS A 7 9.35 26.71 -34.96
CA LYS A 7 9.01 25.63 -34.01
C LYS A 7 9.33 24.23 -34.50
N LEU A 8 9.82 24.08 -35.73
CA LEU A 8 10.13 22.79 -36.33
C LEU A 8 11.55 22.78 -36.88
N VAL A 9 12.41 21.92 -36.34
CA VAL A 9 13.79 21.74 -36.80
C VAL A 9 14.04 20.26 -37.05
N LYS A 10 14.05 19.86 -38.33
CA LYS A 10 14.34 18.49 -38.75
C LYS A 10 15.84 18.23 -38.75
N ASP A 11 16.22 17.06 -38.26
CA ASP A 11 17.59 16.58 -38.41
C ASP A 11 17.90 16.36 -39.90
N LYS A 12 18.98 16.98 -40.39
CA LYS A 12 19.49 16.87 -41.78
C LYS A 12 18.56 17.38 -42.89
N GLY A 13 17.64 18.31 -42.61
CA GLY A 13 16.86 18.99 -43.66
C GLY A 13 15.78 18.12 -44.33
N ALA A 14 15.35 17.03 -43.69
CA ALA A 14 14.24 16.21 -44.16
C ALA A 14 12.93 17.03 -44.27
N ALA A 15 12.08 16.70 -45.24
CA ALA A 15 10.80 17.35 -45.44
C ALA A 15 9.87 17.12 -44.22
N PRO A 16 9.15 18.16 -43.74
CA PRO A 16 8.23 18.02 -42.62
C PRO A 16 6.95 17.29 -43.04
N THR A 17 6.49 16.33 -42.22
CA THR A 17 5.20 15.67 -42.43
C THR A 17 4.05 16.58 -42.02
N GLU A 18 2.84 16.27 -42.47
CA GLU A 18 1.62 17.03 -42.12
C GLU A 18 1.44 17.09 -40.59
N LEU A 19 1.59 15.96 -39.90
CA LEU A 19 1.56 15.89 -38.44
C LEU A 19 2.61 16.80 -37.79
N ASP A 20 3.83 16.88 -38.34
CA ASP A 20 4.86 17.77 -37.80
C ASP A 20 4.43 19.24 -37.87
N GLN A 21 3.80 19.62 -38.98
CA GLN A 21 3.32 20.99 -39.19
C GLN A 21 2.13 21.32 -38.28
N GLU A 22 1.22 20.36 -38.08
CA GLU A 22 0.11 20.48 -37.13
C GLU A 22 0.59 20.69 -35.70
N VAL A 23 1.54 19.86 -35.23
CA VAL A 23 2.10 20.01 -33.87
C VAL A 23 2.88 21.32 -33.73
N ALA A 24 3.66 21.71 -34.75
CA ALA A 24 4.39 22.98 -34.74
C ALA A 24 3.45 24.19 -34.70
N LYS A 25 2.32 24.14 -35.43
CA LYS A 25 1.27 25.15 -35.36
C LYS A 25 0.61 25.18 -33.98
N ALA A 26 0.26 24.01 -33.43
CA ALA A 26 -0.32 23.89 -32.10
C ALA A 26 0.59 24.51 -31.01
N LEU A 27 1.90 24.25 -31.07
CA LEU A 27 2.88 24.87 -30.16
C LEU A 27 2.97 26.39 -30.33
N PHE A 28 2.90 26.89 -31.57
CA PHE A 28 2.90 28.32 -31.82
C PHE A 28 1.64 29.00 -31.27
N ASP A 29 0.44 28.46 -31.49
CA ASP A 29 -0.75 29.11 -30.91
C ASP A 29 -0.81 28.97 -29.39
N ILE A 30 -0.15 27.98 -28.78
CA ILE A 30 0.01 27.93 -27.32
C ILE A 30 0.91 29.08 -26.84
N GLU A 31 2.04 29.33 -27.50
CA GLU A 31 2.94 30.45 -27.18
C GLU A 31 2.25 31.81 -27.32
N VAL A 32 1.41 31.99 -28.34
CA VAL A 32 0.71 33.26 -28.59
C VAL A 32 -0.52 33.42 -27.68
N SER A 33 -1.13 32.33 -27.21
CA SER A 33 -2.39 32.35 -26.45
C SER A 33 -2.28 33.19 -25.17
N PRO A 34 -3.05 34.29 -24.98
CA PRO A 34 -2.96 35.20 -23.83
C PRO A 34 -2.96 34.50 -22.45
N SER A 35 -3.71 33.40 -22.33
CA SER A 35 -3.94 32.65 -21.09
C SER A 35 -2.88 31.59 -20.74
N CYS A 36 -1.84 31.41 -21.55
CA CYS A 36 -0.80 30.41 -21.28
C CYS A 36 0.27 30.97 -20.32
N ASP A 37 0.51 30.28 -19.20
CA ASP A 37 1.55 30.65 -18.21
C ASP A 37 2.96 30.16 -18.61
N ILE A 38 3.09 29.48 -19.75
CA ILE A 38 4.31 28.77 -20.18
C ILE A 38 5.02 29.51 -21.34
N LYS A 39 4.52 30.66 -21.76
CA LYS A 39 5.03 31.37 -22.96
C LYS A 39 6.52 31.64 -22.95
N ALA A 40 7.02 32.12 -21.81
CA ALA A 40 8.42 32.48 -21.66
C ALA A 40 9.33 31.26 -21.85
N ASP A 41 8.94 30.12 -21.27
CA ASP A 41 9.67 28.86 -21.40
C ASP A 41 9.50 28.25 -22.83
N LEU A 42 8.37 28.49 -23.51
CA LEU A 42 8.09 27.95 -24.86
C LEU A 42 8.78 28.67 -26.00
N LYS A 43 9.21 29.93 -25.82
CA LYS A 43 9.82 30.76 -26.87
C LYS A 43 10.97 30.04 -27.60
N ASP A 44 11.85 29.40 -26.84
CA ASP A 44 13.03 28.70 -27.34
C ASP A 44 12.82 27.19 -27.58
N VAL A 45 11.60 26.69 -27.35
CA VAL A 45 11.25 25.29 -27.57
C VAL A 45 10.83 25.08 -29.02
N TYR A 46 11.38 24.04 -29.63
CA TYR A 46 11.03 23.57 -30.98
C TYR A 46 11.06 22.03 -31.01
N ILE A 47 10.34 21.44 -31.96
CA ILE A 47 10.23 20.00 -32.14
C ILE A 47 11.10 19.52 -33.30
N SER A 48 11.54 18.27 -33.21
CA SER A 48 12.20 17.54 -34.30
C SER A 48 11.21 16.75 -35.15
N GLY A 49 10.06 16.41 -34.58
CA GLY A 49 8.94 15.83 -35.30
C GLY A 49 7.91 15.19 -34.39
N ALA A 50 6.84 14.68 -34.96
CA ALA A 50 5.79 13.95 -34.29
C ALA A 50 5.52 12.63 -35.00
N LYS A 51 5.10 11.62 -34.23
CA LYS A 51 4.69 10.30 -34.75
C LYS A 51 3.48 9.79 -33.99
N ASP A 52 2.50 9.30 -34.73
CA ASP A 52 1.37 8.59 -34.16
C ASP A 52 1.72 7.11 -33.95
N VAL A 53 1.33 6.58 -32.80
CA VAL A 53 1.48 5.19 -32.41
C VAL A 53 0.10 4.65 -32.07
N GLU A 54 -0.29 3.58 -32.74
CA GLU A 54 -1.55 2.91 -32.50
C GLU A 54 -1.52 2.14 -31.17
N VAL A 55 -2.57 2.31 -30.36
CA VAL A 55 -2.75 1.67 -29.06
C VAL A 55 -4.10 0.93 -29.09
N LYS A 56 -4.23 -0.15 -28.31
CA LYS A 56 -5.47 -0.96 -28.26
C LYS A 56 -6.76 -0.15 -28.03
N HIS A 57 -6.67 1.00 -27.35
CA HIS A 57 -7.81 1.87 -27.04
C HIS A 57 -7.49 3.34 -27.37
N GLY A 58 -7.01 3.61 -28.59
CA GLY A 58 -6.81 4.97 -29.09
C GLY A 58 -5.46 5.18 -29.78
N VAL A 59 -5.08 6.43 -29.97
CA VAL A 59 -3.81 6.80 -30.62
C VAL A 59 -2.94 7.59 -29.64
N ALA A 60 -1.67 7.22 -29.54
CA ALA A 60 -0.67 7.97 -28.78
C ALA A 60 0.20 8.79 -29.73
N MET A 61 0.25 10.10 -29.54
CA MET A 61 1.08 11.01 -30.32
C MET A 61 2.41 11.25 -29.59
N VAL A 62 3.50 10.80 -30.20
CA VAL A 62 4.86 10.95 -29.69
C VAL A 62 5.50 12.19 -30.30
N VAL A 63 5.77 13.20 -29.48
CA VAL A 63 6.42 14.44 -29.91
C VAL A 63 7.90 14.39 -29.54
N HIS A 64 8.74 14.43 -30.56
CA HIS A 64 10.19 14.38 -30.45
C HIS A 64 10.77 15.78 -30.28
N PHE A 65 11.53 15.98 -29.20
CA PHE A 65 12.27 17.21 -28.93
C PHE A 65 13.77 16.99 -29.10
N PRO A 66 14.52 17.97 -29.64
CA PRO A 66 15.97 17.95 -29.57
C PRO A 66 16.43 18.00 -28.11
N PHE A 67 17.49 17.23 -27.78
CA PHE A 67 17.98 17.12 -26.41
C PHE A 67 18.38 18.46 -25.77
N ARG A 68 18.77 19.46 -26.58
CA ARG A 68 19.15 20.80 -26.10
C ARG A 68 18.02 21.53 -25.38
N VAL A 69 16.78 21.39 -25.86
CA VAL A 69 15.60 22.05 -25.28
C VAL A 69 14.92 21.20 -24.20
N TRP A 70 15.34 19.94 -24.03
CA TRP A 70 14.67 18.98 -23.14
C TRP A 70 14.62 19.43 -21.69
N LYS A 71 15.65 20.13 -21.19
CA LYS A 71 15.67 20.64 -19.80
C LYS A 71 14.51 21.62 -19.55
N THR A 72 14.25 22.50 -20.52
CA THR A 72 13.13 23.44 -20.48
C THR A 72 11.80 22.70 -20.59
N VAL A 73 11.68 21.78 -21.55
CA VAL A 73 10.48 20.95 -21.75
C VAL A 73 10.13 20.16 -20.50
N LYS A 74 11.11 19.55 -19.83
CA LYS A 74 10.91 18.77 -18.59
C LYS A 74 10.32 19.61 -17.46
N LYS A 75 10.72 20.88 -17.32
CA LYS A 75 10.18 21.82 -16.33
C LYS A 75 8.70 22.15 -16.57
N ILE A 76 8.27 22.14 -17.84
CA ILE A 76 6.92 22.51 -18.25
C ILE A 76 6.06 21.31 -18.67
N GLN A 77 6.57 20.09 -18.50
CA GLN A 77 6.06 18.88 -19.13
C GLN A 77 4.57 18.63 -18.86
N GLY A 78 4.14 18.60 -17.60
CA GLY A 78 2.72 18.34 -17.28
C GLY A 78 1.77 19.38 -17.86
N ARG A 79 2.15 20.67 -17.78
CA ARG A 79 1.34 21.78 -18.32
C ARG A 79 1.28 21.74 -19.84
N LEU A 80 2.40 21.46 -20.51
CA LEU A 80 2.48 21.34 -21.97
C LEU A 80 1.67 20.14 -22.49
N ILE A 81 1.73 18.98 -21.81
CA ILE A 81 0.91 17.82 -22.15
C ILE A 81 -0.57 18.17 -22.08
N ARG A 82 -0.99 18.86 -21.01
CA ARG A 82 -2.39 19.27 -20.83
C ARG A 82 -2.89 20.21 -21.93
N GLU A 83 -2.07 21.16 -22.39
CA GLU A 83 -2.44 22.09 -23.46
C GLU A 83 -2.46 21.41 -24.83
N LEU A 84 -1.52 20.50 -25.10
CA LEU A 84 -1.52 19.72 -26.33
C LEU A 84 -2.70 18.75 -26.38
N GLU A 85 -3.05 18.09 -25.28
CA GLU A 85 -4.22 17.19 -25.20
C GLU A 85 -5.55 17.92 -25.38
N LYS A 86 -5.64 19.21 -25.02
CA LYS A 86 -6.82 20.04 -25.33
C LYS A 86 -6.98 20.27 -26.84
N LYS A 87 -5.87 20.45 -27.57
CA LYS A 87 -5.89 20.67 -29.03
C LYS A 87 -6.07 19.36 -29.80
N PHE A 88 -5.40 18.30 -29.36
CA PHE A 88 -5.46 16.98 -29.99
C PHE A 88 -6.37 16.05 -29.17
N THR A 89 -7.68 16.32 -29.26
CA THR A 89 -8.67 15.49 -28.58
C THR A 89 -8.58 14.03 -29.04
N ARG A 90 -8.82 13.09 -28.12
CA ARG A 90 -8.71 11.62 -28.33
C ARG A 90 -7.30 11.07 -28.59
N LYS A 91 -6.25 11.91 -28.58
CA LYS A 91 -4.86 11.44 -28.63
C LYS A 91 -4.18 11.62 -27.28
N HIS A 92 -3.48 10.60 -26.81
CA HIS A 92 -2.60 10.73 -25.64
C HIS A 92 -1.26 11.30 -26.09
N VAL A 93 -0.87 12.44 -25.54
CA VAL A 93 0.37 13.11 -25.95
C VAL A 93 1.53 12.68 -25.04
N VAL A 94 2.61 12.22 -25.65
CA VAL A 94 3.83 11.81 -24.94
C VAL A 94 5.03 12.55 -25.51
N LEU A 95 5.82 13.18 -24.64
CA LEU A 95 6.99 13.98 -25.04
C LEU A 95 8.26 13.15 -24.84
N VAL A 96 9.14 13.13 -25.85
CA VAL A 96 10.38 12.33 -25.79
C VAL A 96 11.55 13.15 -26.34
N ALA A 97 12.70 13.09 -25.66
CA ALA A 97 13.92 13.69 -26.19
C ALA A 97 14.66 12.77 -27.18
N ASN A 98 15.17 13.35 -28.26
CA ASN A 98 16.04 12.67 -29.21
C ASN A 98 17.40 12.39 -28.59
N ARG A 99 17.70 11.11 -28.36
CA ARG A 99 18.99 10.64 -27.82
C ARG A 99 19.70 9.76 -28.84
N THR A 100 21.02 9.89 -28.91
CA THR A 100 21.86 9.07 -29.78
C THR A 100 22.42 7.87 -29.02
N ILE A 101 22.21 6.67 -29.57
CA ILE A 101 22.82 5.44 -29.07
C ILE A 101 24.10 5.20 -29.89
N LEU A 102 25.22 5.03 -29.19
CA LEU A 102 26.47 4.60 -29.81
C LEU A 102 26.63 3.09 -29.68
N ASP A 103 27.25 2.50 -30.68
CA ASP A 103 27.54 1.08 -30.73
C ASP A 103 28.55 0.67 -29.65
N LYS A 104 28.66 -0.64 -29.40
CA LYS A 104 29.61 -1.17 -28.41
C LYS A 104 31.06 -1.03 -28.88
N ASN A 105 31.28 -1.05 -30.19
CA ASN A 105 32.60 -0.99 -30.81
C ASN A 105 33.04 0.45 -31.13
N PHE A 106 32.35 1.44 -30.55
CA PHE A 106 32.62 2.86 -30.78
C PHE A 106 34.09 3.18 -30.49
N ARG A 107 34.83 3.48 -31.56
CA ARG A 107 36.21 3.96 -31.52
C ARG A 107 36.28 5.23 -32.34
N ARG A 108 36.41 6.38 -31.65
CA ARG A 108 36.68 7.69 -32.28
C ARG A 108 38.05 8.16 -31.81
N LYS A 109 38.80 8.86 -32.66
CA LYS A 109 40.10 9.45 -32.29
C LYS A 109 39.94 10.20 -30.94
N GLY A 110 40.65 9.74 -29.91
CA GLY A 110 40.67 10.35 -28.57
C GLY A 110 39.73 9.76 -27.51
N LEU A 111 38.77 8.90 -27.85
CA LEU A 111 37.89 8.25 -26.87
C LEU A 111 37.96 6.73 -26.99
N LYS A 112 38.64 6.09 -26.03
CA LYS A 112 38.73 4.62 -25.92
C LYS A 112 37.45 3.98 -25.39
N VAL A 113 36.64 4.74 -24.64
CA VAL A 113 35.41 4.27 -23.98
C VAL A 113 34.24 5.13 -24.41
N ARG A 114 33.14 4.49 -24.80
CA ARG A 114 31.89 5.17 -25.16
C ARG A 114 31.30 5.91 -23.94
N PRO A 115 30.76 7.13 -24.10
CA PRO A 115 30.08 7.85 -23.01
C PRO A 115 28.88 7.07 -22.46
N ARG A 116 28.76 6.98 -21.12
CA ARG A 116 27.65 6.25 -20.45
C ARG A 116 26.28 6.73 -20.88
N SER A 117 26.10 8.05 -21.08
CA SER A 117 24.86 8.68 -21.53
C SER A 117 24.40 8.26 -22.93
N ARG A 118 25.30 7.70 -23.75
CA ARG A 118 25.01 7.21 -25.11
C ARG A 118 24.99 5.68 -25.20
N THR A 119 24.95 4.99 -24.06
CA THR A 119 24.76 3.55 -24.02
C THR A 119 23.28 3.19 -24.18
N LEU A 120 23.00 2.06 -24.81
CA LEU A 120 21.62 1.58 -25.00
C LEU A 120 20.82 1.53 -23.69
N THR A 121 21.43 1.04 -22.60
CA THR A 121 20.77 0.93 -21.30
C THR A 121 20.41 2.30 -20.73
N ALA A 122 21.34 3.25 -20.73
CA ALA A 122 21.10 4.60 -20.20
C ALA A 122 20.07 5.37 -21.04
N VAL A 123 20.11 5.20 -22.38
CA VAL A 123 19.13 5.84 -23.27
C VAL A 123 17.74 5.24 -23.06
N HIS A 124 17.61 3.92 -22.92
CA HIS A 124 16.31 3.29 -22.65
C HIS A 124 15.75 3.69 -21.29
N GLU A 125 16.59 3.78 -20.26
CA GLU A 125 16.20 4.30 -18.94
C GLU A 125 15.70 5.73 -19.03
N SER A 126 16.41 6.59 -19.78
CA SER A 126 16.01 7.98 -19.96
C SER A 126 14.71 8.11 -20.77
N ILE A 127 14.46 7.23 -21.74
CA ILE A 127 13.19 7.19 -22.47
C ILE A 127 12.05 6.82 -21.52
N LEU A 128 12.23 5.85 -20.62
CA LEU A 128 11.20 5.53 -19.61
C LEU A 128 10.82 6.74 -18.77
N ASP A 129 11.83 7.51 -18.33
CA ASP A 129 11.60 8.70 -17.52
C ASP A 129 10.89 9.80 -18.32
N ASP A 130 11.20 9.96 -19.61
CA ASP A 130 10.52 10.91 -20.50
C ASP A 130 9.05 10.55 -20.71
N LEU A 131 8.75 9.27 -20.96
CA LEU A 131 7.39 8.78 -21.25
C LEU A 131 6.43 9.00 -20.08
N VAL A 132 6.94 8.81 -18.86
CA VAL A 132 6.15 8.80 -17.61
C VAL A 132 5.98 10.21 -17.02
N GLY A 133 6.80 11.18 -17.44
CA GLY A 133 6.69 12.56 -16.97
C GLY A 133 5.31 13.15 -17.28
N PRO A 134 4.64 13.81 -16.31
CA PRO A 134 5.20 14.47 -15.12
C PRO A 134 5.43 13.59 -13.89
N THR A 135 5.08 12.30 -13.92
CA THR A 135 5.24 11.40 -12.76
C THR A 135 6.64 10.84 -12.66
N GLU A 136 6.97 10.38 -11.46
CA GLU A 136 8.25 9.75 -11.17
C GLU A 136 8.11 8.22 -11.08
N ILE A 137 9.18 7.54 -11.50
CA ILE A 137 9.28 6.09 -11.38
C ILE A 137 9.86 5.76 -10.01
N VAL A 138 9.03 5.18 -9.14
CA VAL A 138 9.41 4.73 -7.80
C VAL A 138 10.27 3.47 -7.84
N GLY A 139 10.03 2.60 -8.82
CA GLY A 139 10.76 1.33 -8.91
C GLY A 139 10.72 0.71 -10.29
N LYS A 140 11.76 -0.08 -10.60
CA LYS A 140 11.87 -0.88 -11.82
C LYS A 140 12.20 -2.30 -11.40
N ARG A 141 11.44 -3.30 -11.87
CA ARG A 141 11.74 -4.73 -11.65
C ARG A 141 11.62 -5.49 -12.96
N THR A 142 12.58 -6.35 -13.27
CA THR A 142 12.47 -7.22 -14.44
C THR A 142 11.99 -8.59 -13.99
N ARG A 143 10.82 -9.03 -14.44
CA ARG A 143 10.36 -10.40 -14.26
C ARG A 143 10.99 -11.25 -15.36
N ILE A 144 11.64 -12.33 -14.96
CA ILE A 144 12.16 -13.35 -15.87
C ILE A 144 11.25 -14.57 -15.71
N SER A 145 10.61 -15.01 -16.79
CA SER A 145 9.76 -16.20 -16.79
C SER A 145 10.62 -17.47 -16.94
N VAL A 146 10.02 -18.64 -16.70
CA VAL A 146 10.71 -19.94 -16.88
C VAL A 146 11.21 -20.10 -18.33
N ASP A 147 10.45 -19.57 -19.28
CA ASP A 147 10.79 -19.56 -20.71
C ASP A 147 11.94 -18.57 -21.07
N GLY A 148 12.52 -17.89 -20.07
CA GLY A 148 13.58 -16.89 -20.26
C GLY A 148 13.08 -15.52 -20.74
N SER A 149 11.79 -15.37 -21.04
CA SER A 149 11.18 -14.09 -21.42
C SER A 149 11.33 -13.05 -20.31
N LYS A 150 11.74 -11.83 -20.70
CA LYS A 150 11.99 -10.72 -19.76
C LYS A 150 10.93 -9.64 -19.93
N LEU A 151 10.20 -9.37 -18.86
CA LEU A 151 9.18 -8.31 -18.82
C LEU A 151 9.57 -7.27 -17.79
N LEU A 152 9.82 -6.04 -18.25
CA LEU A 152 10.14 -4.91 -17.38
C LEU A 152 8.86 -4.36 -16.76
N LYS A 153 8.74 -4.41 -15.43
CA LYS A 153 7.66 -3.76 -14.69
C LYS A 153 8.16 -2.45 -14.12
N VAL A 154 7.52 -1.37 -14.52
CA VAL A 154 7.83 0.01 -14.10
C VAL A 154 6.74 0.46 -13.14
N ILE A 155 7.15 0.85 -11.93
CA ILE A 155 6.28 1.21 -10.82
C ILE A 155 6.28 2.73 -10.68
N LEU A 156 5.13 3.35 -10.84
CA LEU A 156 4.94 4.81 -10.77
C LEU A 156 4.59 5.28 -9.35
N ASP A 157 4.70 6.58 -9.05
CA ASP A 157 4.30 7.11 -7.74
C ASP A 157 2.78 6.97 -7.52
N PRO A 158 2.31 6.31 -6.45
CA PRO A 158 0.88 6.18 -6.16
C PRO A 158 0.18 7.52 -5.90
N LYS A 159 0.90 8.56 -5.48
CA LYS A 159 0.30 9.90 -5.24
C LYS A 159 -0.19 10.56 -6.51
N ASP A 160 0.36 10.15 -7.64
CA ASP A 160 0.03 10.72 -8.94
C ASP A 160 -0.98 9.86 -9.71
N LYS A 161 -1.51 8.81 -9.08
CA LYS A 161 -2.48 7.90 -9.69
C LYS A 161 -3.69 8.64 -10.26
N ASP A 162 -4.27 9.52 -9.45
CA ASP A 162 -5.49 10.26 -9.78
C ASP A 162 -5.20 11.59 -10.46
N LYS A 163 -3.92 11.99 -10.58
CA LYS A 163 -3.54 13.22 -11.26
C LYS A 163 -3.62 13.03 -12.77
N GLU A 164 -4.20 14.01 -13.46
CA GLU A 164 -4.17 14.12 -14.94
C GLU A 164 -4.57 12.83 -15.71
N ASN A 165 -5.39 11.97 -15.09
CA ASN A 165 -5.86 10.68 -15.62
C ASN A 165 -4.72 9.75 -16.13
N ILE A 166 -3.56 9.75 -15.47
CA ILE A 166 -2.38 8.98 -15.90
C ILE A 166 -2.65 7.47 -15.96
N GLU A 167 -3.56 6.94 -15.14
CA GLU A 167 -3.95 5.51 -15.19
C GLU A 167 -4.49 5.11 -16.56
N SER A 168 -5.20 5.99 -17.26
CA SER A 168 -5.70 5.72 -18.62
C SER A 168 -4.58 5.71 -19.67
N LYS A 169 -3.44 6.37 -19.39
CA LYS A 169 -2.29 6.49 -20.31
C LYS A 169 -1.30 5.31 -20.21
N LEU A 170 -1.42 4.45 -19.19
CA LEU A 170 -0.49 3.31 -18.99
C LEU A 170 -0.36 2.38 -20.22
N PRO A 171 -1.45 2.02 -20.94
CA PRO A 171 -1.34 1.21 -22.15
C PRO A 171 -0.60 1.95 -23.29
N ALA A 172 -0.79 3.27 -23.38
CA ALA A 172 -0.10 4.11 -24.37
C ALA A 172 1.41 4.14 -24.10
N PHE A 173 1.84 4.30 -22.85
CA PHE A 173 3.26 4.25 -22.49
C PHE A 173 3.91 2.91 -22.86
N ALA A 174 3.21 1.80 -22.62
CA ALA A 174 3.69 0.46 -22.98
C ALA A 174 3.86 0.31 -24.50
N ALA A 175 2.88 0.76 -25.29
CA ALA A 175 2.93 0.71 -26.74
C ALA A 175 4.05 1.59 -27.33
N VAL A 176 4.16 2.84 -26.85
CA VAL A 176 5.20 3.78 -27.29
C VAL A 176 6.58 3.26 -26.91
N TYR A 177 6.78 2.76 -25.68
CA TYR A 177 8.06 2.20 -25.27
C TYR A 177 8.46 1.00 -26.13
N LYS A 178 7.51 0.11 -26.42
CA LYS A 178 7.74 -1.04 -27.30
C LYS A 178 8.12 -0.59 -28.71
N LYS A 179 7.45 0.43 -29.26
CA LYS A 179 7.75 0.96 -30.60
C LYS A 179 9.11 1.67 -30.68
N LEU A 180 9.52 2.39 -29.64
CA LEU A 180 10.79 3.12 -29.61
C LEU A 180 11.99 2.23 -29.31
N THR A 181 11.82 1.19 -28.48
CA THR A 181 12.94 0.42 -27.93
C THR A 181 12.96 -1.06 -28.32
N ASN A 182 11.88 -1.55 -28.96
CA ASN A 182 11.65 -2.97 -29.23
C ASN A 182 11.70 -3.85 -27.97
N LYS A 183 11.46 -3.29 -26.78
CA LYS A 183 11.37 -4.01 -25.50
C LYS A 183 10.00 -3.88 -24.88
N GLU A 184 9.54 -4.94 -24.25
CA GLU A 184 8.25 -4.93 -23.54
C GLU A 184 8.40 -4.36 -22.13
N ALA A 185 7.51 -3.43 -21.80
CA ALA A 185 7.37 -2.87 -20.47
C ALA A 185 5.90 -2.82 -20.05
N GLN A 186 5.66 -3.06 -18.77
CA GLN A 186 4.37 -2.93 -18.11
C GLN A 186 4.48 -1.81 -17.08
N PHE A 187 3.69 -0.77 -17.26
CA PHE A 187 3.56 0.33 -16.29
C PHE A 187 2.45 0.01 -15.32
N MET A 188 2.69 0.23 -14.03
CA MET A 188 1.70 -0.01 -12.99
C MET A 188 1.92 0.95 -11.82
N PHE A 189 0.82 1.33 -11.17
CA PHE A 189 0.92 1.90 -9.83
C PHE A 189 1.18 0.78 -8.83
N PRO A 190 1.92 1.03 -7.74
CA PRO A 190 2.06 0.06 -6.68
C PRO A 190 0.67 -0.15 -6.09
N THR A 191 0.16 -1.37 -6.18
CA THR A 191 -1.06 -1.86 -5.54
C THR A 191 -0.94 -1.89 -4.00
N ALA A 192 0.06 -1.21 -3.45
CA ALA A 192 0.79 -1.61 -2.26
C ALA A 192 0.78 -0.56 -1.15
N SER A 193 -0.15 0.40 -1.17
CA SER A 193 -0.52 1.12 0.04
C SER A 193 -1.49 0.29 0.90
N SER A 194 -2.36 -0.52 0.26
CA SER A 194 -3.26 -1.44 0.98
C SER A 194 -2.61 -2.81 1.25
N MET A 195 -1.79 -3.37 0.34
CA MET A 195 -1.24 -4.74 0.49
C MET A 195 0.07 -4.86 1.28
N LEU A 196 0.95 -3.86 1.31
CA LEU A 196 2.17 -3.94 2.12
C LEU A 196 1.93 -3.62 3.59
N ASN A 197 0.94 -2.76 3.90
CA ASN A 197 0.65 -2.37 5.29
C ASN A 197 -0.34 -3.29 6.00
N THR A 198 -1.28 -3.95 5.29
CA THR A 198 -2.05 -5.06 5.89
C THR A 198 -1.14 -6.19 6.36
N ARG A 199 -0.08 -6.51 5.59
CA ARG A 199 0.97 -7.44 6.02
C ARG A 199 1.77 -6.96 7.23
N LYS A 200 1.89 -5.64 7.46
CA LYS A 200 2.51 -5.13 8.71
C LYS A 200 1.61 -5.34 9.92
N LYS A 201 0.28 -5.31 9.74
CA LYS A 201 -0.69 -5.54 10.81
C LYS A 201 -0.90 -7.01 11.15
N LEU A 202 -0.36 -7.95 10.38
CA LEU A 202 -0.51 -9.38 10.62
C LEU A 202 0.85 -10.08 10.65
N VAL A 203 1.24 -10.59 11.81
CA VAL A 203 2.47 -11.36 12.01
C VAL A 203 2.12 -12.71 12.61
N LYS A 204 2.08 -13.74 11.77
CA LYS A 204 1.87 -15.13 12.22
C LYS A 204 3.13 -15.68 12.88
N ASP A 205 2.93 -16.38 13.99
CA ASP A 205 3.99 -17.16 14.60
C ASP A 205 4.48 -18.23 13.61
N LYS A 206 5.80 -18.32 13.42
CA LYS A 206 6.48 -19.30 12.53
C LYS A 206 6.11 -19.24 11.04
N GLY A 207 5.58 -18.11 10.54
CA GLY A 207 5.36 -17.92 9.10
C GLY A 207 4.20 -18.74 8.51
N ALA A 208 3.25 -19.17 9.34
CA ALA A 208 2.03 -19.83 8.88
C ALA A 208 1.23 -18.92 7.91
N ALA A 209 0.51 -19.54 6.96
CA ALA A 209 -0.34 -18.80 6.03
C ALA A 209 -1.50 -18.12 6.78
N PRO A 210 -1.81 -16.84 6.47
CA PRO A 210 -2.90 -16.11 7.10
C PRO A 210 -4.26 -16.60 6.61
N THR A 211 -5.21 -16.80 7.54
CA THR A 211 -6.60 -17.13 7.20
C THR A 211 -7.35 -15.91 6.65
N GLU A 212 -8.50 -16.14 6.02
CA GLU A 212 -9.36 -15.05 5.52
C GLU A 212 -9.77 -14.09 6.64
N LEU A 213 -10.21 -14.63 7.78
CA LEU A 213 -10.53 -13.85 8.98
C LEU A 213 -9.33 -13.04 9.50
N ASP A 214 -8.11 -13.60 9.47
CA ASP A 214 -6.91 -12.86 9.87
C ASP A 214 -6.67 -11.64 8.97
N GLN A 215 -6.89 -11.80 7.66
CA GLN A 215 -6.71 -10.73 6.68
C GLN A 215 -7.79 -9.66 6.82
N GLU A 216 -9.03 -10.05 7.09
CA GLU A 216 -10.14 -9.13 7.36
C GLU A 216 -9.88 -8.27 8.60
N VAL A 217 -9.46 -8.89 9.72
CA VAL A 217 -9.16 -8.14 10.95
C VAL A 217 -7.93 -7.25 10.76
N ALA A 218 -6.89 -7.72 10.06
CA ALA A 218 -5.71 -6.92 9.75
C ALA A 218 -6.05 -5.70 8.87
N LYS A 219 -6.96 -5.88 7.89
CA LYS A 219 -7.49 -4.80 7.07
C LYS A 219 -8.29 -3.82 7.91
N ALA A 220 -9.19 -4.31 8.76
CA ALA A 220 -9.98 -3.47 9.65
C ALA A 220 -9.09 -2.59 10.55
N LEU A 221 -8.04 -3.15 11.14
CA LEU A 221 -7.05 -2.40 11.94
C LEU A 221 -6.30 -1.36 11.11
N PHE A 222 -5.95 -1.67 9.87
CA PHE A 222 -5.29 -0.73 8.97
C PHE A 222 -6.21 0.44 8.61
N ASP A 223 -7.48 0.21 8.25
CA ASP A 223 -8.34 1.36 7.93
C ASP A 223 -8.68 2.19 9.18
N ILE A 224 -8.64 1.62 10.39
CA ILE A 224 -8.74 2.43 11.63
C ILE A 224 -7.51 3.33 11.79
N GLU A 225 -6.30 2.82 11.50
CA GLU A 225 -5.07 3.62 11.53
C GLU A 225 -5.05 4.74 10.48
N VAL A 226 -5.61 4.50 9.29
CA VAL A 226 -5.63 5.49 8.21
C VAL A 226 -6.79 6.48 8.35
N SER A 227 -7.86 6.11 9.05
CA SER A 227 -9.07 6.93 9.17
C SER A 227 -8.75 8.30 9.79
N PRO A 228 -9.03 9.43 9.12
CA PRO A 228 -8.71 10.78 9.60
C PRO A 228 -9.33 11.12 10.97
N SER A 229 -10.45 10.49 11.33
CA SER A 229 -11.23 10.76 12.55
C SER A 229 -10.85 9.92 13.77
N CYS A 230 -9.90 8.98 13.67
CA CYS A 230 -9.57 8.10 14.78
C CYS A 230 -8.51 8.69 15.73
N ASP A 231 -8.82 8.82 17.02
CA ASP A 231 -7.88 9.36 18.02
C ASP A 231 -6.78 8.37 18.45
N ILE A 232 -6.82 7.13 17.95
CA ILE A 232 -5.95 6.03 18.37
C ILE A 232 -4.84 5.74 17.34
N LYS A 233 -4.76 6.52 16.27
CA LYS A 233 -3.84 6.24 15.15
C LYS A 233 -2.38 6.14 15.56
N ALA A 234 -1.93 7.04 16.44
CA ALA A 234 -0.56 7.06 16.91
C ALA A 234 -0.21 5.77 17.69
N ASP A 235 -1.10 5.34 18.59
CA ASP A 235 -0.91 4.11 19.38
C ASP A 235 -1.06 2.85 18.48
N LEU A 236 -1.87 2.90 17.42
CA LEU A 236 -2.08 1.76 16.51
C LEU A 236 -0.94 1.50 15.54
N LYS A 237 -0.09 2.49 15.23
CA LYS A 237 0.98 2.38 14.22
C LYS A 237 1.85 1.13 14.39
N ASP A 238 2.26 0.85 15.63
CA ASP A 238 3.13 -0.27 15.97
C ASP A 238 2.37 -1.51 16.46
N VAL A 239 1.04 -1.48 16.47
CA VAL A 239 0.19 -2.61 16.84
C VAL A 239 -0.01 -3.52 15.64
N TYR A 240 0.15 -4.82 15.86
CA TYR A 240 -0.11 -5.88 14.89
C TYR A 240 -0.71 -7.09 15.61
N ILE A 241 -1.49 -7.89 14.87
CA ILE A 241 -2.13 -9.11 15.36
C ILE A 241 -1.36 -10.34 14.93
N SER A 242 -1.52 -11.41 15.69
CA SER A 242 -1.02 -12.74 15.37
C SER A 242 -2.07 -13.63 14.72
N GLY A 243 -3.35 -13.33 14.96
CA GLY A 243 -4.46 -13.95 14.27
C GLY A 243 -5.79 -13.62 14.93
N ALA A 244 -6.86 -14.10 14.33
CA ALA A 244 -8.21 -14.02 14.84
C ALA A 244 -8.89 -15.39 14.78
N LYS A 245 -9.81 -15.65 15.71
CA LYS A 245 -10.62 -16.86 15.76
C LYS A 245 -12.04 -16.53 16.15
N ASP A 246 -12.99 -17.09 15.42
CA ASP A 246 -14.39 -17.03 15.80
C ASP A 246 -14.71 -18.17 16.77
N VAL A 247 -15.44 -17.84 17.82
CA VAL A 247 -15.93 -18.76 18.85
C VAL A 247 -17.45 -18.64 18.88
N GLU A 248 -18.11 -19.78 18.72
CA GLU A 248 -19.57 -19.85 18.77
C GLU A 248 -20.06 -19.71 20.22
N VAL A 249 -21.06 -18.86 20.40
CA VAL A 249 -21.70 -18.56 21.70
C VAL A 249 -23.20 -18.83 21.55
N LYS A 250 -23.88 -19.17 22.65
CA LYS A 250 -25.33 -19.49 22.64
C LYS A 250 -26.21 -18.45 21.92
N HIS A 251 -25.81 -17.17 21.91
CA HIS A 251 -26.54 -16.08 21.27
C HIS A 251 -25.61 -15.22 20.38
N GLY A 252 -24.84 -15.85 19.49
CA GLY A 252 -24.04 -15.15 18.48
C GLY A 252 -22.61 -15.68 18.35
N VAL A 253 -21.74 -14.87 17.77
CA VAL A 253 -20.34 -15.24 17.54
C VAL A 253 -19.43 -14.24 18.27
N ALA A 254 -18.46 -14.76 19.02
CA ALA A 254 -17.40 -13.97 19.63
C ALA A 254 -16.12 -14.08 18.80
N MET A 255 -15.60 -12.94 18.33
CA MET A 255 -14.34 -12.88 17.60
C MET A 255 -13.20 -12.61 18.58
N VAL A 256 -12.29 -13.57 18.72
CA VAL A 256 -11.10 -13.49 19.57
C VAL A 256 -9.92 -13.02 18.73
N VAL A 257 -9.40 -11.83 19.02
CA VAL A 257 -8.24 -11.26 18.33
C VAL A 257 -7.00 -11.44 19.19
N HIS A 258 -6.02 -12.16 18.64
CA HIS A 258 -4.79 -12.53 19.31
C HIS A 258 -3.67 -11.52 19.03
N PHE A 259 -3.13 -10.89 20.06
CA PHE A 259 -2.02 -9.94 19.97
C PHE A 259 -0.71 -10.53 20.50
N PRO A 260 0.42 -10.29 19.84
CA PRO A 260 1.73 -10.59 20.42
C PRO A 260 1.95 -9.86 21.75
N PHE A 261 2.51 -10.55 22.74
CA PHE A 261 2.68 -9.98 24.09
C PHE A 261 3.47 -8.65 24.12
N ARG A 262 4.36 -8.43 23.14
CA ARG A 262 5.16 -7.19 23.03
C ARG A 262 4.31 -5.94 22.82
N VAL A 263 3.22 -6.05 22.07
CA VAL A 263 2.33 -4.90 21.77
C VAL A 263 1.18 -4.79 22.79
N TRP A 264 1.02 -5.76 23.68
CA TRP A 264 -0.13 -5.85 24.59
C TRP A 264 -0.26 -4.64 25.52
N LYS A 265 0.86 -4.05 25.97
CA LYS A 265 0.84 -2.85 26.81
C LYS A 265 0.14 -1.68 26.12
N THR A 266 0.43 -1.48 24.84
CA THR A 266 -0.21 -0.45 24.01
C THR A 266 -1.68 -0.78 23.77
N VAL A 267 -1.98 -2.04 23.44
CA VAL A 267 -3.36 -2.52 23.23
C VAL A 267 -4.21 -2.32 24.47
N LYS A 268 -3.70 -2.64 25.67
CA LYS A 268 -4.41 -2.46 26.95
C LYS A 268 -4.77 -0.99 27.21
N LYS A 269 -3.88 -0.05 26.89
CA LYS A 269 -4.12 1.40 27.01
C LYS A 269 -5.27 1.88 26.11
N ILE A 270 -5.48 1.24 24.97
CA ILE A 270 -6.49 1.64 23.97
C ILE A 270 -7.67 0.67 23.90
N GLN A 271 -7.74 -0.31 24.81
CA GLN A 271 -8.60 -1.51 24.69
C GLN A 271 -10.08 -1.17 24.46
N GLY A 272 -10.70 -0.37 25.34
CA GLY A 272 -12.11 -0.03 25.20
C GLY A 272 -12.43 0.69 23.88
N ARG A 273 -11.59 1.65 23.48
CA ARG A 273 -11.77 2.39 22.22
C ARG A 273 -11.55 1.49 20.99
N LEU A 274 -10.57 0.60 21.03
CA LEU A 274 -10.28 -0.35 19.96
C LEU A 274 -11.41 -1.38 19.79
N ILE A 275 -11.98 -1.88 20.89
CA ILE A 275 -13.14 -2.79 20.87
C ILE A 275 -14.32 -2.10 20.18
N ARG A 276 -14.64 -0.85 20.56
CA ARG A 276 -15.73 -0.09 19.93
C ARG A 276 -15.55 0.09 18.43
N GLU A 277 -14.34 0.45 17.96
CA GLU A 277 -14.06 0.61 16.52
C GLU A 277 -14.13 -0.72 15.75
N LEU A 278 -13.68 -1.82 16.36
CA LEU A 278 -13.78 -3.14 15.74
C LEU A 278 -15.24 -3.64 15.73
N GLU A 279 -16.03 -3.41 16.77
CA GLU A 279 -17.45 -3.80 16.82
C GLU A 279 -18.32 -3.01 15.82
N LYS A 280 -17.95 -1.76 15.51
CA LYS A 280 -18.57 -1.00 14.40
C LYS A 280 -18.36 -1.67 13.04
N LYS A 281 -17.17 -2.22 12.80
CA LYS A 281 -16.82 -2.88 11.52
C LYS A 281 -17.34 -4.32 11.44
N PHE A 282 -17.30 -5.04 12.55
CA PHE A 282 -17.77 -6.43 12.64
C PHE A 282 -19.10 -6.47 13.38
N THR A 283 -20.14 -5.94 12.73
CA THR A 283 -21.49 -5.92 13.30
C THR A 283 -21.96 -7.34 13.61
N ARG A 284 -22.68 -7.51 14.73
CA ARG A 284 -23.16 -8.80 15.27
C ARG A 284 -22.09 -9.75 15.85
N LYS A 285 -20.81 -9.37 15.88
CA LYS A 285 -19.76 -10.12 16.59
C LYS A 285 -19.31 -9.37 17.83
N HIS A 286 -19.23 -10.08 18.96
CA HIS A 286 -18.57 -9.54 20.16
C HIS A 286 -17.06 -9.67 20.01
N VAL A 287 -16.33 -8.56 20.10
CA VAL A 287 -14.88 -8.57 19.91
C VAL A 287 -14.17 -8.67 21.25
N VAL A 288 -13.30 -9.67 21.38
CA VAL A 288 -12.49 -9.88 22.58
C VAL A 288 -11.02 -9.90 22.22
N LEU A 289 -10.20 -9.10 22.92
CA LEU A 289 -8.77 -8.98 22.66
C LEU A 289 -7.98 -9.82 23.68
N VAL A 290 -7.04 -10.63 23.22
CA VAL A 290 -6.24 -11.51 24.08
C VAL A 290 -4.77 -11.48 23.69
N ALA A 291 -3.86 -11.42 24.67
CA ALA A 291 -2.43 -11.55 24.38
C ALA A 291 -1.99 -13.02 24.23
N ASN A 292 -1.05 -13.27 23.31
CA ASN A 292 -0.39 -14.56 23.15
C ASN A 292 0.53 -14.84 24.35
N ARG A 293 0.07 -15.70 25.25
CA ARG A 293 0.85 -16.19 26.39
C ARG A 293 1.29 -17.63 26.15
N THR A 294 2.52 -17.93 26.52
CA THR A 294 3.09 -19.28 26.42
C THR A 294 3.09 -19.92 27.80
N ILE A 295 2.44 -21.08 27.92
CA ILE A 295 2.51 -21.92 29.11
C ILE A 295 3.73 -22.82 28.96
N LEU A 296 4.63 -22.78 29.94
CA LEU A 296 5.72 -23.74 30.04
C LEU A 296 5.30 -24.92 30.89
N ASP A 297 5.75 -26.10 30.50
CA ASP A 297 5.52 -27.33 31.22
C ASP A 297 6.21 -27.32 32.60
N LYS A 298 5.88 -28.31 33.43
CA LYS A 298 6.50 -28.43 34.76
C LYS A 298 7.95 -28.95 34.66
N ASN A 299 8.30 -29.66 33.58
CA ASN A 299 9.64 -30.21 33.36
C ASN A 299 10.58 -29.25 32.60
N PHE A 300 10.23 -27.96 32.55
CA PHE A 300 11.02 -26.94 31.87
C PHE A 300 12.46 -26.88 32.42
N ARG A 301 13.41 -27.32 31.60
CA ARG A 301 14.86 -27.22 31.85
C ARG A 301 15.51 -26.58 30.64
N ARG A 302 15.64 -25.25 30.62
CA ARG A 302 16.29 -24.53 29.51
C ARG A 302 17.24 -23.47 30.06
N LYS A 303 18.49 -23.47 29.56
CA LYS A 303 19.53 -22.47 29.87
C LYS A 303 19.82 -22.28 31.37
N GLY A 304 20.06 -23.38 32.10
CA GLY A 304 20.53 -23.31 33.50
C GLY A 304 19.50 -22.87 34.56
N LEU A 305 18.28 -22.49 34.16
CA LEU A 305 17.18 -22.24 35.10
C LEU A 305 16.55 -23.59 35.51
N LYS A 306 16.63 -23.91 36.80
CA LYS A 306 15.97 -25.08 37.41
C LYS A 306 14.46 -24.89 37.59
N VAL A 307 13.99 -23.64 37.62
CA VAL A 307 12.59 -23.29 37.91
C VAL A 307 12.03 -22.44 36.78
N ARG A 308 10.83 -22.78 36.30
CA ARG A 308 10.12 -21.99 35.28
C ARG A 308 9.68 -20.62 35.82
N PRO A 309 9.70 -19.55 35.02
CA PRO A 309 9.18 -18.24 35.43
C PRO A 309 7.69 -18.29 35.83
N ARG A 310 7.31 -17.61 36.92
CA ARG A 310 5.92 -17.56 37.41
C ARG A 310 4.93 -17.11 36.33
N SER A 311 5.31 -16.12 35.51
CA SER A 311 4.50 -15.58 34.41
C SER A 311 4.16 -16.58 33.30
N ARG A 312 4.84 -17.73 33.25
CA ARG A 312 4.58 -18.81 32.28
C ARG A 312 4.02 -20.07 32.92
N THR A 313 3.58 -19.99 34.17
CA THR A 313 2.84 -21.08 34.82
C THR A 313 1.39 -21.09 34.33
N LEU A 314 0.77 -22.28 34.31
CA LEU A 314 -0.62 -22.45 33.87
C LEU A 314 -1.57 -21.54 34.66
N THR A 315 -1.42 -21.47 35.98
CA THR A 315 -2.26 -20.64 36.85
C THR A 315 -2.14 -19.15 36.54
N ALA A 316 -0.91 -18.62 36.47
CA ALA A 316 -0.70 -17.21 36.17
C ALA A 316 -1.17 -16.83 34.75
N VAL A 317 -0.95 -17.70 33.76
CA VAL A 317 -1.44 -17.46 32.40
C VAL A 317 -2.96 -17.46 32.35
N HIS A 318 -3.63 -18.40 33.03
CA HIS A 318 -5.09 -18.43 33.07
C HIS A 318 -5.67 -17.19 33.79
N GLU A 319 -5.04 -16.73 34.87
CA GLU A 319 -5.40 -15.49 35.54
C GLU A 319 -5.26 -14.28 34.61
N SER A 320 -4.14 -14.18 33.89
CA SER A 320 -3.94 -13.07 32.94
C SER A 320 -4.87 -13.15 31.72
N ILE A 321 -5.29 -14.36 31.30
CA ILE A 321 -6.29 -14.51 30.24
C ILE A 321 -7.64 -13.97 30.74
N LEU A 322 -8.04 -14.25 31.99
CA LEU A 322 -9.27 -13.68 32.55
C LEU A 322 -9.24 -12.15 32.51
N ASP A 323 -8.13 -11.55 32.94
CA ASP A 323 -8.00 -10.09 32.98
C ASP A 323 -8.03 -9.48 31.55
N ASP A 324 -7.49 -10.17 30.55
CA ASP A 324 -7.55 -9.72 29.15
C ASP A 324 -8.96 -9.77 28.58
N LEU A 325 -9.70 -10.85 28.85
CA LEU A 325 -11.04 -11.07 28.29
C LEU A 325 -12.04 -10.00 28.75
N VAL A 326 -11.91 -9.56 29.99
CA VAL A 326 -12.88 -8.71 30.69
C VAL A 326 -12.66 -7.21 30.40
N GLY A 327 -11.48 -6.82 29.89
CA GLY A 327 -11.20 -5.43 29.60
C GLY A 327 -12.19 -4.85 28.58
N PRO A 328 -12.77 -3.66 28.86
CA PRO A 328 -12.22 -2.60 29.70
C PRO A 328 -12.54 -2.66 31.20
N THR A 329 -13.34 -3.61 31.68
CA THR A 329 -13.70 -3.67 33.12
C THR A 329 -12.64 -4.39 33.94
N GLU A 330 -12.71 -4.22 35.25
CA GLU A 330 -11.81 -4.86 36.20
C GLU A 330 -12.52 -5.98 36.97
N ILE A 331 -11.75 -7.03 37.29
CA ILE A 331 -12.23 -8.13 38.11
C ILE A 331 -12.01 -7.75 39.58
N VAL A 332 -13.10 -7.61 40.33
CA VAL A 332 -13.09 -7.27 41.75
C VAL A 332 -12.92 -8.51 42.63
N GLY A 333 -13.41 -9.67 42.17
CA GLY A 333 -13.36 -10.89 42.97
C GLY A 333 -13.35 -12.16 42.14
N LYS A 334 -12.78 -13.23 42.69
CA LYS A 334 -12.78 -14.58 42.11
C LYS A 334 -13.16 -15.57 43.21
N ARG A 335 -14.19 -16.38 43.00
CA ARG A 335 -14.64 -17.43 43.95
C ARG A 335 -14.76 -18.74 43.20
N THR A 336 -14.06 -19.79 43.66
CA THR A 336 -14.27 -21.14 43.12
C THR A 336 -15.34 -21.83 43.94
N ARG A 337 -16.48 -22.15 43.33
CA ARG A 337 -17.49 -23.04 43.94
C ARG A 337 -17.09 -24.47 43.63
N ILE A 338 -17.03 -25.30 44.66
CA ILE A 338 -16.84 -26.75 44.54
C ILE A 338 -18.17 -27.39 44.88
N SER A 339 -18.75 -28.14 43.95
CA SER A 339 -19.99 -28.88 44.17
C SER A 339 -19.72 -30.18 44.94
N VAL A 340 -20.77 -30.80 45.46
CA VAL A 340 -20.67 -32.10 46.17
C VAL A 340 -20.05 -33.18 45.27
N ASP A 341 -20.33 -33.12 43.96
CA ASP A 341 -19.76 -34.03 42.94
C ASP A 341 -18.27 -33.74 42.63
N GLY A 342 -17.64 -32.79 43.33
CA GLY A 342 -16.26 -32.37 43.10
C GLY A 342 -16.05 -31.44 41.89
N SER A 343 -17.10 -31.15 41.12
CA SER A 343 -17.05 -30.21 40.00
C SER A 343 -16.71 -28.80 40.49
N LYS A 344 -15.84 -28.10 39.75
CA LYS A 344 -15.34 -26.77 40.12
C LYS A 344 -15.85 -25.72 39.12
N LEU A 345 -16.57 -24.73 39.62
CA LEU A 345 -17.03 -23.59 38.84
C LEU A 345 -16.34 -22.31 39.33
N LEU A 346 -15.58 -21.66 38.45
CA LEU A 346 -14.97 -20.37 38.77
C LEU A 346 -15.98 -19.24 38.57
N LYS A 347 -16.39 -18.57 39.64
CA LYS A 347 -17.18 -17.34 39.58
C LYS A 347 -16.25 -16.13 39.56
N VAL A 348 -16.38 -15.30 38.54
CA VAL A 348 -15.60 -14.08 38.34
C VAL A 348 -16.53 -12.89 38.52
N ILE A 349 -16.22 -12.04 39.49
CA ILE A 349 -17.03 -10.89 39.89
C ILE A 349 -16.39 -9.63 39.28
N LEU A 350 -17.18 -8.92 38.47
CA LEU A 350 -16.77 -7.69 37.78
C LEU A 350 -17.15 -6.44 38.58
N ASP A 351 -16.51 -5.30 38.29
CA ASP A 351 -16.86 -4.03 38.93
C ASP A 351 -18.31 -3.61 38.61
N PRO A 352 -19.19 -3.43 39.62
CA PRO A 352 -20.58 -3.02 39.39
C PRO A 352 -20.71 -1.66 38.70
N LYS A 353 -19.72 -0.77 38.83
CA LYS A 353 -19.75 0.57 38.18
C LYS A 353 -19.69 0.51 36.67
N ASP A 354 -19.22 -0.62 36.12
CA ASP A 354 -19.10 -0.81 34.68
C ASP A 354 -20.26 -1.63 34.09
N LYS A 355 -21.25 -2.00 34.91
CA LYS A 355 -22.39 -2.82 34.49
C LYS A 355 -23.11 -2.23 33.27
N ASP A 356 -23.42 -0.94 33.33
CA ASP A 356 -24.17 -0.24 32.28
C ASP A 356 -23.26 0.36 31.20
N LYS A 357 -21.93 0.26 31.35
CA LYS A 357 -20.99 0.77 30.36
C LYS A 357 -20.90 -0.23 29.20
N GLU A 358 -20.92 0.30 27.97
CA GLU A 358 -20.59 -0.45 26.74
C GLU A 358 -21.35 -1.78 26.55
N ASN A 359 -22.53 -1.92 27.16
CA ASN A 359 -23.35 -3.14 27.16
C ASN A 359 -22.57 -4.42 27.59
N ILE A 360 -21.66 -4.31 28.56
CA ILE A 360 -20.80 -5.41 29.00
C ILE A 360 -21.59 -6.60 29.54
N GLU A 361 -22.77 -6.38 30.14
CA GLU A 361 -23.66 -7.45 30.59
C GLU A 361 -24.06 -8.42 29.47
N SER A 362 -24.27 -7.92 28.24
CA SER A 362 -24.56 -8.75 27.08
C SER A 362 -23.37 -9.62 26.64
N LYS A 363 -22.13 -9.24 27.02
CA LYS A 363 -20.88 -9.92 26.64
C LYS A 363 -20.48 -11.03 27.61
N LEU A 364 -21.11 -11.15 28.79
CA LEU A 364 -20.77 -12.16 29.80
C LEU A 364 -20.80 -13.61 29.27
N PRO A 365 -21.80 -14.03 28.46
CA PRO A 365 -21.80 -15.37 27.87
C PRO A 365 -20.65 -15.59 26.88
N ALA A 366 -20.25 -14.54 26.16
CA ALA A 366 -19.11 -14.59 25.25
C ALA A 366 -17.79 -14.77 26.01
N PHE A 367 -17.59 -14.05 27.11
CA PHE A 367 -16.40 -14.22 27.96
C PHE A 367 -16.29 -15.65 28.52
N ALA A 368 -17.41 -16.23 28.97
CA ALA A 368 -17.46 -17.61 29.45
C ALA A 368 -17.08 -18.62 28.35
N ALA A 369 -17.66 -18.48 27.16
CA ALA A 369 -17.38 -19.36 26.02
C ALA A 369 -15.91 -19.26 25.56
N VAL A 370 -15.39 -18.04 25.43
CA VAL A 370 -14.00 -17.82 25.03
C VAL A 370 -13.04 -18.35 26.09
N TYR A 371 -13.29 -18.10 27.38
CA TYR A 371 -12.44 -18.62 28.45
C TYR A 371 -12.41 -20.15 28.46
N LYS A 372 -13.58 -20.80 28.32
CA LYS A 372 -13.68 -22.26 28.21
C LYS A 372 -12.91 -22.77 26.99
N LYS A 373 -13.01 -22.11 25.84
CA LYS A 373 -12.29 -22.50 24.62
C LYS A 373 -10.77 -22.35 24.72
N LEU A 374 -10.28 -21.32 25.42
CA LEU A 374 -8.84 -21.05 25.56
C LEU A 374 -8.19 -21.87 26.67
N THR A 375 -8.91 -22.19 27.74
CA THR A 375 -8.34 -22.76 28.96
C THR A 375 -8.87 -24.13 29.35
N ASN A 376 -9.93 -24.60 28.68
CA ASN A 376 -10.69 -25.80 29.04
C ASN A 376 -11.25 -25.79 30.48
N LYS A 377 -11.39 -24.60 31.09
CA LYS A 377 -12.00 -24.42 32.42
C LYS A 377 -13.32 -23.66 32.30
N GLU A 378 -14.29 -24.05 33.11
CA GLU A 378 -15.58 -23.36 33.16
C GLU A 378 -15.50 -22.17 34.10
N ALA A 379 -15.96 -21.01 33.60
CA ALA A 379 -16.09 -19.79 34.38
C ALA A 379 -17.44 -19.13 34.14
N GLN A 380 -17.99 -18.53 35.20
CA GLN A 380 -19.20 -17.73 35.17
C GLN A 380 -18.82 -16.29 35.53
N PHE A 381 -19.08 -15.36 34.62
CA PHE A 381 -18.88 -13.93 34.86
C PHE A 381 -20.18 -13.32 35.36
N MET A 382 -20.10 -12.49 36.40
CA MET A 382 -21.27 -11.85 37.01
C MET A 382 -20.89 -10.52 37.63
N PHE A 383 -21.84 -9.61 37.72
CA PHE A 383 -21.74 -8.44 38.59
C PHE A 383 -22.18 -8.83 40.00
N PRO A 384 -21.62 -8.21 41.05
CA PRO A 384 -22.10 -8.43 42.41
C PRO A 384 -23.54 -7.93 42.48
N THR A 385 -24.44 -8.79 42.95
CA THR A 385 -25.78 -8.39 43.38
C THR A 385 -25.65 -7.76 44.76
N ALA A 386 -26.18 -6.55 44.92
CA ALA A 386 -26.26 -5.87 46.21
C ALA A 386 -27.03 -6.72 47.24
#